data_AF-A0A7W1I7F3-F1
#
_entry.id   AF-A0A7W1I7F3-F1
#
_cell.length_a   1.000
_cell.length_b   1.000
_cell.length_c   1.000
_cell.angle_alpha   90.00
_cell.angle_beta   90.00
_cell.angle_gamma   90.00
#
_symmetry.space_group_name_H-M   'P 1'
#
loop_
_entity.id
_entity.type
_entity.pdbx_description
1 polymer ?
#
loop_
_entity_poly.entity_id
_entity_poly.type
_entity_poly.pdbx_seq_one_letter_code
_entity_poly.pdbx_strand_id
1 'polypeptide(L)' 'MTLAEVLDDHFFTRYRNLLDAEDAAFDELEHAFEEGDRAHFEQDLAAWKQAIEKKLAYLQRAGVEVHLTIRV' A
#
# COMPACT_ATOMS: atom_id res chain seq x y z
N MET A 1 14.01 -2.18 28.35
CA MET A 1 13.45 -1.68 27.08
C MET A 1 14.07 -2.48 25.96
N THR A 2 13.28 -3.39 25.40
CA THR A 2 13.74 -4.27 24.33
C THR A 2 13.58 -3.58 22.99
N LEU A 3 14.42 -3.92 22.00
CA LEU A 3 14.33 -3.42 20.63
C LEU A 3 12.93 -3.63 19.99
N ALA A 4 12.12 -4.52 20.58
CA ALA A 4 10.74 -4.82 20.20
C ALA A 4 9.70 -3.80 20.70
N GLU A 5 10.00 -3.01 21.74
CA GLU A 5 9.10 -1.94 22.23
C GLU A 5 9.23 -0.65 21.39
N VAL A 6 10.36 -0.49 20.69
CA VAL A 6 10.70 0.63 19.77
C VAL A 6 10.54 0.21 18.30
N LEU A 7 9.92 -0.95 18.06
CA LEU A 7 9.00 -1.10 16.92
C LEU A 7 7.65 -0.40 17.22
N ASP A 8 7.68 0.57 18.15
CA ASP A 8 7.12 1.92 18.14
C ASP A 8 5.77 2.09 17.44
N ASP A 9 4.75 2.49 18.18
CA ASP A 9 3.43 2.87 17.66
C ASP A 9 3.49 3.79 16.43
N HIS A 10 4.55 4.59 16.29
CA HIS A 10 4.78 5.42 15.11
C HIS A 10 5.02 4.60 13.83
N PHE A 11 5.72 3.47 13.92
CA PHE A 11 5.88 2.53 12.81
C PHE A 11 4.53 1.93 12.41
N PHE A 12 3.74 1.44 13.37
CA PHE A 12 2.41 0.89 13.13
C PHE A 12 1.43 1.93 12.60
N THR A 13 1.45 3.15 13.12
CA THR A 13 0.60 4.26 12.66
C THR A 13 0.93 4.64 11.22
N ARG A 14 2.22 4.74 10.88
CA ARG A 14 2.64 5.09 9.52
C ARG A 14 2.38 3.95 8.54
N TYR A 15 2.54 2.70 8.98
CA TYR A 15 2.16 1.53 8.20
C TYR A 15 0.63 1.48 7.98
N ARG A 16 -0.17 1.80 8.99
CA ARG A 16 -1.63 1.86 8.88
C ARG A 16 -2.09 2.97 7.94
N ASN A 17 -1.51 4.16 8.02
CA ASN A 17 -1.79 5.23 7.06
C ASN A 17 -1.45 4.84 5.62
N LEU A 18 -0.41 4.02 5.42
CA LEU A 18 -0.07 3.47 4.10
C LEU A 18 -1.09 2.42 3.64
N LEU A 19 -1.61 1.61 4.55
CA LEU A 19 -2.69 0.65 4.27
C LEU A 19 -4.00 1.36 3.94
N ASP A 20 -4.40 2.35 4.73
CA ASP A 20 -5.64 3.10 4.49
C ASP A 20 -5.56 3.88 3.15
N ALA A 21 -4.38 4.36 2.78
CA ALA A 21 -4.15 4.98 1.46
C ALA A 21 -4.17 3.97 0.30
N GLU A 22 -3.71 2.74 0.54
CA GLU A 22 -3.82 1.64 -0.43
C GLU A 22 -5.28 1.23 -0.63
N ASP A 23 -6.05 1.13 0.46
CA ASP A 23 -7.47 0.75 0.47
C ASP A 23 -8.31 1.80 -0.27
N ALA A 24 -8.12 3.09 0.03
CA ALA A 24 -8.81 4.16 -0.68
C ALA A 24 -8.49 4.20 -2.18
N ALA A 25 -7.23 3.98 -2.56
CA ALA A 25 -6.84 3.90 -3.97
C ALA A 25 -7.43 2.65 -4.66
N PHE A 26 -7.67 1.57 -3.91
CA PHE A 26 -8.31 0.36 -4.42
C PHE A 26 -9.81 0.56 -4.60
N ASP A 27 -10.49 1.23 -3.66
CA ASP A 27 -11.91 1.59 -3.78
C ASP A 27 -12.17 2.46 -5.03
N GLU A 28 -11.29 3.45 -5.28
CA GLU A 28 -11.35 4.29 -6.48
C GLU A 28 -11.13 3.45 -7.76
N LEU A 29 -10.16 2.54 -7.74
CA LEU A 29 -9.90 1.60 -8.84
C LEU A 29 -11.09 0.68 -9.12
N GLU A 30 -11.74 0.16 -8.09
CA GLU A 30 -12.93 -0.68 -8.20
C GLU A 30 -14.08 0.11 -8.82
N HIS A 31 -14.27 1.36 -8.39
CA HIS A 31 -15.27 2.27 -8.95
C HIS A 31 -15.05 2.52 -10.45
N ALA A 32 -13.82 2.84 -10.85
CA ALA A 32 -13.48 3.06 -12.25
C ALA A 32 -13.68 1.79 -13.11
N PHE A 33 -13.43 0.61 -12.53
CA PHE A 33 -13.69 -0.67 -13.18
C PHE A 33 -15.20 -0.91 -13.35
N GLU A 34 -16.00 -0.64 -12.33
CA GLU A 34 -17.46 -0.78 -12.36
C GLU A 34 -18.14 0.20 -13.34
N GLU A 35 -17.63 1.43 -13.42
CA GLU A 35 -18.11 2.44 -14.39
C GLU A 35 -17.70 2.10 -15.84
N GLY A 36 -16.72 1.20 -16.02
CA GLY A 36 -16.20 0.80 -17.34
C GLY A 36 -15.32 1.87 -18.00
N ASP A 37 -14.86 2.87 -17.24
CA ASP A 37 -13.91 3.87 -17.74
C ASP A 37 -12.48 3.33 -17.68
N ARG A 38 -12.06 2.70 -18.78
CA ARG A 38 -10.72 2.14 -18.91
C ARG A 38 -9.61 3.18 -18.74
N ALA A 39 -9.84 4.43 -19.13
CA ALA A 39 -8.82 5.47 -19.03
C ALA A 39 -8.64 5.93 -17.57
N HIS A 40 -9.73 5.99 -16.80
CA HIS A 40 -9.68 6.20 -15.35
C HIS A 40 -9.05 5.00 -14.64
N PHE A 41 -9.50 3.79 -14.97
CA PHE A 41 -8.98 2.56 -14.39
C PHE A 41 -7.46 2.43 -14.55
N GLU A 42 -6.90 2.74 -15.72
CA GLU A 42 -5.45 2.68 -15.93
C GLU A 42 -4.70 3.76 -15.12
N GLN A 43 -5.30 4.92 -14.86
CA GLN A 43 -4.76 5.97 -13.99
C GLN A 43 -4.80 5.56 -12.51
N ASP A 44 -5.93 5.03 -12.06
CA ASP A 44 -6.13 4.57 -10.68
C ASP A 44 -5.26 3.35 -10.39
N LEU A 45 -5.05 2.47 -11.38
CA LEU A 45 -4.15 1.33 -11.28
C LEU A 45 -2.70 1.80 -11.09
N ALA A 46 -2.31 2.88 -11.76
CA ALA A 46 -0.99 3.49 -11.56
C ALA A 46 -0.87 4.14 -10.18
N ALA A 47 -1.92 4.81 -9.70
CA ALA A 47 -1.97 5.39 -8.35
C ALA A 47 -1.86 4.32 -7.25
N TRP A 48 -2.62 3.23 -7.38
CA TRP A 48 -2.57 2.08 -6.47
C TRP A 48 -1.20 1.40 -6.47
N LYS A 49 -0.59 1.19 -7.65
CA LYS A 49 0.80 0.68 -7.74
C LYS A 49 1.79 1.57 -7.01
N GLN A 50 1.70 2.89 -7.17
CA GLN A 50 2.59 3.82 -6.45
C GLN A 50 2.38 3.78 -4.93
N ALA A 51 1.14 3.58 -4.46
CA ALA A 51 0.85 3.41 -3.04
C ALA A 51 1.52 2.16 -2.48
N ILE A 52 1.42 1.03 -3.21
CA ILE A 52 2.09 -0.23 -2.85
C ILE A 52 3.62 -0.06 -2.88
N GLU A 53 4.19 0.57 -3.91
CA GLU A 53 5.64 0.82 -3.98
C GLU A 53 6.14 1.66 -2.80
N LYS A 54 5.39 2.68 -2.39
CA LYS A 54 5.71 3.49 -1.20
C LYS A 54 5.66 2.65 0.08
N LYS A 55 4.68 1.77 0.21
CA LYS A 55 4.56 0.82 1.33
C LYS A 55 5.72 -0.17 1.36
N LEU A 56 6.09 -0.75 0.22
CA LEU A 56 7.23 -1.65 0.10
C LEU A 56 8.55 -0.96 0.41
N ALA A 57 8.78 0.23 -0.13
CA ALA A 57 9.97 1.03 0.16
C ALA A 57 10.06 1.41 1.65
N TYR A 58 8.91 1.71 2.29
CA TYR A 58 8.87 1.97 3.73
C TYR A 58 9.23 0.73 4.55
N LEU A 59 8.70 -0.44 4.19
CA LEU A 59 8.99 -1.70 4.86
C LEU A 59 10.45 -2.13 4.68
N GLN A 60 10.99 -2.03 3.46
CA GLN A 60 12.41 -2.29 3.19
C GLN A 60 13.33 -1.37 4.01
N ARG A 61 13.01 -0.07 4.11
CA ARG A 61 13.78 0.89 4.92
C ARG A 61 13.72 0.59 6.41
N ALA A 62 12.65 -0.05 6.87
CA ALA A 62 12.52 -0.52 8.25
C ALA A 62 13.21 -1.88 8.49
N GLY A 63 13.84 -2.47 7.47
CA GLY A 63 14.48 -3.79 7.57
C GLY A 63 13.49 -4.96 7.49
N VAL A 64 12.25 -4.71 7.08
CA VAL A 64 11.22 -5.73 6.88
C VAL A 64 11.27 -6.19 5.42
N GLU A 65 11.70 -7.43 5.21
CA GLU A 65 11.69 -8.05 3.90
C GLU A 65 10.29 -8.58 3.58
N VAL A 66 9.63 -7.97 2.60
CA VAL A 66 8.29 -8.38 2.15
C VAL A 66 8.42 -9.24 0.90
N HIS A 67 8.11 -10.53 1.04
CA HIS A 67 8.07 -11.46 -0.08
C HIS A 67 6.64 -11.53 -0.61
N LEU A 68 6.31 -10.68 -1.59
CA LEU A 68 5.03 -10.75 -2.29
C LEU A 68 5.05 -11.92 -3.28
N THR A 69 4.39 -13.02 -2.93
CA THR A 69 4.18 -14.13 -3.86
C THR A 69 2.86 -13.91 -4.61
N ILE A 70 2.92 -13.34 -5.81
CA ILE A 70 1.75 -13.27 -6.68
C ILE A 70 1.59 -14.64 -7.35
N ARG A 71 0.54 -15.38 -6.99
CA ARG A 71 0.12 -16.57 -7.73
C ARG A 71 -0.86 -16.13 -8.82
N VAL A 72 -0.44 -16.31 -10.07
CA VAL A 72 -1.25 -16.09 -11.28
C VAL A 72 -1.90 -17.41 -11.68
#